data_AF-A0A380DSG0-F1
#
_entry.id   AF-A0A380DSG0-F1
#
_cell.length_a   1.000
_cell.length_b   1.000
_cell.length_c   1.000
_cell.angle_alpha   90.00
_cell.angle_beta   90.00
_cell.angle_gamma   90.00
#
_symmetry.space_group_name_H-M   'P 1'
#
loop_
_entity.id
_entity.type
_entity.pdbx_description
1 polymer ?
#
loop_
_entity_poly.entity_id
_entity_poly.type
_entity_poly.pdbx_seq_one_letter_code
_entity_poly.pdbx_strand_id
1 'polypeptide(L)' 'MIKFEIKDRKTGKTESYTKEDVTMGEAEKCYEYLELVNQENKKKHLTQQK' A
#
# COMPACT_ATOMS: atom_id res chain seq x y z
N MET A 1 -4.95 -6.81 15.11
CA MET A 1 -4.84 -7.96 14.19
C MET A 1 -5.97 -7.87 13.17
N ILE A 2 -5.65 -7.78 11.87
CA ILE A 2 -6.66 -7.67 10.79
C ILE A 2 -6.74 -9.04 10.09
N LYS A 3 -7.94 -9.64 10.08
CA LYS A 3 -8.23 -10.86 9.33
C LYS A 3 -9.10 -10.54 8.13
N PHE A 4 -8.73 -11.03 6.96
CA PHE A 4 -9.55 -10.91 5.75
C PHE A 4 -9.57 -12.23 4.98
N GLU A 5 -10.70 -12.48 4.31
CA GLU A 5 -10.91 -13.65 3.48
C GLU A 5 -10.96 -13.22 2.02
N ILE A 6 -10.13 -13.84 1.19
CA ILE A 6 -10.15 -13.63 -0.25
C ILE A 6 -10.80 -14.85 -0.88
N LYS A 7 -11.92 -14.63 -1.57
CA LYS A 7 -12.55 -15.66 -2.39
C LYS A 7 -12.11 -15.51 -3.83
N ASP A 8 -11.37 -16.50 -4.33
CA ASP A 8 -11.02 -16.55 -5.74
C ASP A 8 -12.25 -16.92 -6.57
N ARG A 9 -12.63 -16.03 -7.49
CA ARG A 9 -13.84 -16.21 -8.31
C ARG A 9 -13.69 -17.31 -9.36
N LYS A 10 -12.46 -17.67 -9.76
CA LYS A 10 -12.21 -18.66 -10.83
C LYS A 10 -12.25 -20.09 -10.32
N THR A 11 -11.67 -20.32 -9.16
CA THR A 11 -11.51 -21.65 -8.53
C THR A 11 -12.53 -21.88 -7.42
N GLY A 12 -13.21 -20.84 -6.95
CA GLY A 12 -14.19 -20.91 -5.87
C GLY A 12 -13.57 -21.11 -4.48
N LYS A 13 -12.24 -21.14 -4.39
CA LYS A 13 -11.50 -21.33 -3.14
C LYS A 13 -11.51 -20.05 -2.32
N THR A 14 -11.66 -20.21 -1.00
CA THR A 14 -11.53 -19.11 -0.04
C THR A 14 -10.22 -19.30 0.72
N GLU A 15 -9.38 -18.27 0.70
CA GLU A 15 -8.14 -18.22 1.47
C GLU A 15 -8.30 -17.18 2.60
N SER A 16 -7.95 -17.59 3.81
CA SER A 16 -7.95 -16.72 4.99
C SER A 16 -6.55 -16.17 5.21
N TYR A 17 -6.44 -14.85 5.31
CA TYR A 17 -5.19 -14.17 5.64
C TYR A 17 -5.36 -13.43 6.96
N THR A 18 -4.37 -13.61 7.83
CA THR A 18 -4.25 -12.87 9.08
C THR A 18 -3.00 -12.04 8.99
N LYS A 19 -3.14 -10.72 9.12
CA LYS A 19 -2.00 -9.83 9.33
C LYS A 19 -2.03 -9.33 10.78
N GLU A 20 -0.88 -9.44 11.42
CA GLU A 20 -0.65 -8.84 12.74
C GLU A 20 -0.80 -7.31 12.65
N ASP A 21 -0.96 -6.66 13.81
CA ASP A 21 -1.03 -5.21 13.85
C ASP A 21 0.19 -4.59 13.16
N VAL A 22 -0.04 -3.51 12.40
CA VAL A 22 1.04 -2.81 11.71
C VAL A 22 1.99 -2.28 12.78
N THR A 23 3.27 -2.66 12.69
CA THR A 23 4.28 -2.16 13.61
C THR A 23 4.56 -0.68 13.35
N MET A 24 5.03 0.05 14.37
CA MET A 24 5.40 1.46 14.21
C MET A 24 6.43 1.65 13.08
N GLY A 25 7.42 0.76 12.99
CA GLY A 25 8.44 0.81 11.94
C GLY A 25 7.91 0.49 10.53
N GLU A 26 6.87 -0.33 10.39
CA GLU A 26 6.18 -0.50 9.11
C GLU A 26 5.37 0.75 8.73
N ALA A 27 4.76 1.43 9.72
CA ALA A 27 4.05 2.68 9.48
C ALA A 27 4.99 3.80 9.03
N GLU A 28 6.13 3.99 9.71
CA GLU A 28 7.15 4.97 9.34
C GLU A 28 7.61 4.80 7.89
N LYS A 29 7.98 3.58 7.50
CA LYS A 29 8.38 3.27 6.12
C LYS A 29 7.30 3.59 5.09
N CYS A 30 6.04 3.36 5.44
CA CYS A 30 4.91 3.67 4.56
C CYS A 30 4.80 5.19 4.34
N TYR A 31 4.93 5.98 5.40
CA TYR A 31 4.91 7.44 5.30
C TYR A 31 6.11 7.99 4.53
N GLU A 32 7.32 7.47 4.76
CA GLU A 32 8.51 7.84 3.98
C GLU A 32 8.30 7.58 2.48
N TYR A 33 7.75 6.41 2.13
CA TYR A 33 7.42 6.08 0.74
C TYR A 33 6.39 7.04 0.14
N LEU A 34 5.30 7.34 0.86
CA LEU A 34 4.27 8.27 0.40
C LEU A 34 4.82 9.69 0.19
N GLU A 35 5.73 10.14 1.05
CA GLU A 35 6.38 11.43 0.89
C GLU A 35 7.26 11.46 -0.38
N LEU A 36 8.08 10.43 -0.60
CA LEU A 36 8.91 10.31 -1.80
C LEU A 36 8.06 10.33 -3.08
N VAL A 37 7.00 9.51 -3.13
CA VAL A 37 6.08 9.48 -4.27
C VAL A 37 5.43 10.85 -4.51
N ASN A 38 5.02 11.54 -3.44
CA ASN A 38 4.43 12.87 -3.57
C ASN A 38 5.46 13.90 -4.11
N GLN A 39 6.71 13.85 -3.64
CA GLN A 39 7.78 14.69 -4.17
C GLN A 39 8.06 14.39 -5.64
N GLU A 40 8.13 13.12 -6.04
CA GLU A 40 8.30 12.73 -7.44
C GLU A 40 7.14 13.20 -8.33
N ASN A 41 5.91 13.07 -7.84
CA ASN A 41 4.71 13.54 -8.56
C ASN A 41 4.72 15.06 -8.73
N LYS A 42 5.12 15.82 -7.69
CA LYS A 42 5.32 17.28 -7.80
C LYS A 42 6.37 17.65 -8.83
N LYS A 43 7.52 16.94 -8.85
CA LYS A 43 8.57 17.14 -9.86
C LYS A 43 8.08 16.86 -11.28
N LYS A 44 7.31 15.78 -11.48
CA LYS A 44 6.71 15.42 -12.78
C LYS A 44 5.71 16.48 -13.25
N HIS A 45 4.92 17.05 -12.34
CA HIS A 45 3.93 18.07 -12.68
C HIS A 45 4.55 19.43 -13.06
N LEU A 46 5.68 19.82 -12.45
CA LEU A 46 6.42 21.03 -12.83
C LEU A 46 7.15 20.92 -14.18
N THR A 47 7.54 19.70 -14.58
CA THR A 47 8.35 19.49 -15.80
C THR A 47 7.48 19.42 -17.07
N GLN A 48 6.17 19.17 -16.94
CA GLN A 48 5.22 19.10 -18.06
C GLN A 48 4.53 20.45 -18.39
N GLN A 49 4.82 21.51 -17.62
CA GLN A 49 4.28 22.86 -17.84
C GLN A 49 5.34 23.86 -18.36
N LYS A 50 6.51 23.36 -18.79
CA LYS A 50 7.56 24.14 -19.48
C LYS A 50 7.69 23.68 -20.91
#